data_AF-A0A3D5CSG8-F1
#
_entry.id   AF-A0A3D5CSG8-F1
#
_cell.length_a   1.000
_cell.length_b   1.000
_cell.length_c   1.000
_cell.angle_alpha   90.00
_cell.angle_beta   90.00
_cell.angle_gamma   90.00
#
_symmetry.space_group_name_H-M   'P 1'
#
loop_
_entity.id
_entity.type
_entity.pdbx_description
1 polymer ?
#
loop_
_entity_poly.entity_id
_entity_poly.type
_entity_poly.pdbx_seq_one_letter_code
_entity_poly.pdbx_strand_id
1 'polypeptide(L)'
;MKQIEKALLGLLINYQKKYITSHELASELSLSDRTIRKYMVDVKEKIEKNGAKIIAKQGQGYQLAILKPLAFAFFLKHQNIAADQGMSEMEFFETEDRQKYLLNKLLLEDEAIFMDELESELFISRSSLSNDLNEIKAKIEPYALKICSKPRQGMWIEGSEQNKRHFIMDTFFGDQAANSLKDYLVNSHFFNEFNFEEVLIIILDEIREANLKVSDFIMQNLALHLALTIKRINEGFPIEALDFSEELVDRREYQVAKKIVQRMNRVTKVPFPEAEIHYLTLHLVAKSNPIEKINDELLYEELARVIEQLA
;
A
#
# COMPACT_ATOMS: atom_id res chain seq x y z
N MET A 1 -20.23 14.99 -16.91
CA MET A 1 -21.39 15.48 -16.13
C MET A 1 -21.72 16.91 -16.54
N LYS A 2 -23.00 17.26 -16.58
CA LYS A 2 -23.47 18.65 -16.73
C LYS A 2 -23.09 19.44 -15.49
N GLN A 3 -22.95 20.77 -15.60
CA GLN A 3 -22.57 21.63 -14.49
C GLN A 3 -23.49 21.49 -13.26
N ILE A 4 -24.80 21.36 -13.50
CA ILE A 4 -25.79 21.13 -12.44
C ILE A 4 -25.59 19.79 -11.73
N GLU A 5 -25.27 18.73 -12.48
CA GLU A 5 -25.00 17.41 -11.90
C GLU A 5 -23.74 17.44 -11.02
N LYS A 6 -22.71 18.19 -11.44
CA LYS A 6 -21.48 18.39 -10.67
C LYS A 6 -21.75 19.12 -9.36
N ALA A 7 -22.52 20.20 -9.39
CA ALA A 7 -22.90 20.96 -8.20
C ALA A 7 -23.76 20.11 -7.24
N LEU A 8 -24.70 19.34 -7.77
CA LEU A 8 -25.50 18.39 -7.00
C LEU A 8 -24.64 17.33 -6.31
N LEU A 9 -23.65 16.79 -7.02
CA LEU A 9 -22.72 15.83 -6.44
C LEU A 9 -21.82 16.48 -5.38
N GLY A 10 -21.34 17.69 -5.61
CA GLY A 10 -20.56 18.46 -4.63
C GLY A 10 -21.30 18.62 -3.30
N LEU A 11 -22.60 18.96 -3.34
CA LEU A 11 -23.42 19.01 -2.13
C LEU A 11 -23.54 17.64 -1.45
N LEU A 12 -23.84 16.58 -2.20
CA LEU A 12 -23.93 15.24 -1.64
C LEU A 12 -22.63 14.79 -0.95
N ILE A 13 -21.48 15.22 -1.45
CA ILE A 13 -20.16 15.00 -0.86
C ILE A 13 -20.03 15.76 0.47
N ASN A 14 -20.40 17.04 0.51
CA ASN A 14 -20.35 17.86 1.73
C ASN A 14 -21.25 17.32 2.86
N TYR A 15 -22.35 16.65 2.49
CA TYR A 15 -23.31 16.06 3.44
C TYR A 15 -23.13 14.55 3.68
N GLN A 16 -21.99 13.95 3.33
CA GLN A 16 -21.77 12.49 3.34
C GLN A 16 -22.24 11.75 4.63
N LYS A 17 -22.14 12.39 5.80
CA LYS A 17 -22.52 11.79 7.11
C LYS A 17 -24.01 11.93 7.46
N LYS A 18 -24.83 12.57 6.61
CA LYS A 18 -26.25 12.85 6.87
C LYS A 18 -27.11 12.60 5.63
N TYR A 19 -28.40 12.38 5.83
CA TYR A 19 -29.36 12.45 4.75
C TYR A 19 -29.69 13.92 4.46
N ILE A 20 -29.78 14.27 3.18
CA ILE A 20 -30.19 15.58 2.69
C ILE A 20 -31.38 15.45 1.73
N THR A 21 -32.43 16.23 1.97
CA THR A 21 -33.68 16.18 1.21
C THR A 21 -33.55 16.83 -0.17
N SER A 22 -34.50 16.51 -1.07
CA SER A 22 -34.58 17.20 -2.38
C SER A 22 -34.77 18.70 -2.22
N HIS A 23 -35.47 19.13 -1.17
CA HIS A 23 -35.77 20.51 -0.88
C HIS A 23 -34.52 21.28 -0.42
N GLU A 24 -33.70 20.68 0.46
CA GLU A 24 -32.44 21.27 0.89
C GLU A 24 -31.46 21.43 -0.28
N LEU A 25 -31.30 20.37 -1.09
CA LEU A 25 -30.49 20.43 -2.32
C LEU A 25 -31.03 21.46 -3.32
N ALA A 26 -32.34 21.60 -3.45
CA ALA A 26 -32.99 22.57 -4.32
C ALA A 26 -32.72 24.01 -3.85
N SER A 27 -32.80 24.25 -2.54
CA SER A 27 -32.53 25.54 -1.92
C SER A 27 -31.07 25.96 -2.12
N GLU A 28 -30.12 25.05 -1.93
CA GLU A 28 -28.68 25.33 -2.10
C GLU A 28 -28.31 25.63 -3.57
N LEU A 29 -28.92 24.91 -4.52
CA LEU A 29 -28.63 25.08 -5.94
C LEU A 29 -29.51 26.14 -6.63
N SER A 30 -30.43 26.79 -5.93
CA SER A 30 -31.45 27.68 -6.51
C SER A 30 -32.24 27.00 -7.64
N LEU A 31 -32.63 25.74 -7.43
CA LEU A 31 -33.38 24.91 -8.37
C LEU A 31 -34.74 24.50 -7.78
N SER A 32 -35.60 23.89 -8.60
CA SER A 32 -36.82 23.24 -8.09
C SER A 32 -36.54 21.81 -7.62
N ASP A 33 -37.30 21.32 -6.64
CA ASP A 33 -37.31 19.91 -6.22
C ASP A 33 -37.44 18.94 -7.41
N ARG A 34 -38.27 19.31 -8.40
CA ARG A 34 -38.47 18.52 -9.61
C ARG A 34 -37.19 18.43 -10.43
N THR A 35 -36.44 19.53 -10.51
CA THR A 35 -35.15 19.60 -11.21
C THR A 35 -34.10 18.76 -10.47
N ILE A 36 -34.04 18.84 -9.14
CA ILE A 36 -33.14 18.00 -8.32
C ILE A 36 -33.42 16.53 -8.54
N ARG A 37 -34.68 16.09 -8.41
CA ARG A 37 -35.05 14.68 -8.62
C ARG A 37 -34.69 14.18 -10.01
N LYS A 38 -34.86 15.01 -11.03
CA LYS A 38 -34.46 14.70 -12.41
C LYS A 38 -32.96 14.46 -12.51
N TYR A 39 -32.14 15.43 -12.06
CA TYR A 39 -30.68 15.28 -12.11
C TYR A 39 -30.15 14.22 -11.15
N MET A 40 -30.87 13.92 -10.07
CA MET A 40 -30.52 12.86 -9.13
C MET A 40 -30.51 11.49 -9.80
N VAL A 41 -31.40 11.23 -10.78
CA VAL A 41 -31.39 9.99 -11.56
C VAL A 41 -30.10 9.90 -12.38
N ASP A 42 -29.74 10.98 -13.09
CA ASP A 42 -28.53 11.03 -13.92
C ASP A 42 -27.24 10.95 -13.07
N VAL A 43 -27.21 11.63 -11.91
CA VAL A 43 -26.10 11.58 -10.96
C VAL A 43 -26.00 10.17 -10.39
N LYS A 44 -27.11 9.57 -9.96
CA LYS A 44 -27.15 8.22 -9.42
C LYS A 44 -26.55 7.21 -10.38
N GLU A 45 -26.99 7.21 -11.64
CA GLU A 45 -26.45 6.29 -12.65
C GLU A 45 -24.94 6.47 -12.84
N LYS A 46 -24.47 7.72 -12.86
CA LYS A 46 -23.05 8.03 -13.06
C LYS A 46 -22.23 7.61 -11.85
N ILE A 47 -22.64 7.93 -10.62
CA ILE A 47 -21.84 7.60 -9.45
C ILE A 47 -21.90 6.10 -9.10
N GLU A 48 -23.03 5.42 -9.37
CA GLU A 48 -23.18 3.97 -9.16
C GLU A 48 -22.22 3.17 -10.03
N LYS A 49 -22.00 3.63 -11.26
CA LYS A 49 -20.94 3.11 -12.11
C LYS A 49 -19.57 3.40 -11.49
N ASN A 50 -19.37 4.55 -10.88
CA ASN A 50 -18.07 5.05 -10.43
C ASN A 50 -17.84 4.92 -8.92
N GLY A 51 -18.28 3.82 -8.30
CA GLY A 51 -17.84 3.49 -6.94
C GLY A 51 -18.56 4.19 -5.79
N ALA A 52 -19.67 4.88 -6.02
CA ALA A 52 -20.51 5.40 -4.95
C ALA A 52 -21.99 5.12 -5.21
N LYS A 53 -22.82 5.23 -4.19
CA LYS A 53 -24.25 4.97 -4.28
C LYS A 53 -25.01 6.06 -3.57
N ILE A 54 -26.14 6.47 -4.14
CA ILE A 54 -27.12 7.29 -3.42
C ILE A 54 -28.09 6.35 -2.69
N ILE A 55 -28.09 6.43 -1.37
CA ILE A 55 -29.09 5.81 -0.50
C ILE A 55 -30.25 6.79 -0.38
N ALA A 56 -31.40 6.44 -0.94
CA ALA A 56 -32.62 7.20 -0.79
C ALA A 56 -33.47 6.61 0.34
N LYS A 57 -33.88 7.44 1.30
CA LYS A 57 -34.75 7.03 2.41
C LYS A 57 -35.96 7.96 2.48
N GLN A 58 -37.15 7.36 2.45
CA GLN A 58 -38.41 8.10 2.48
C GLN A 58 -38.47 9.01 3.71
N GLY A 59 -38.78 10.29 3.48
CA GLY A 59 -38.83 11.31 4.53
C GLY A 59 -37.48 11.82 5.04
N GLN A 60 -36.35 11.20 4.67
CA GLN A 60 -35.00 11.64 5.09
C GLN A 60 -34.20 12.22 3.93
N GLY A 61 -34.46 11.79 2.68
CA GLY A 61 -33.78 12.31 1.50
C GLY A 61 -32.73 11.35 0.96
N TYR A 62 -31.59 11.89 0.55
CA TYR A 62 -30.49 11.19 -0.10
C TYR A 62 -29.23 11.24 0.76
N GLN A 63 -28.47 10.15 0.76
CA GLN A 63 -27.15 10.11 1.35
C GLN A 63 -26.17 9.49 0.34
N LEU A 64 -24.99 10.09 0.21
CA LEU A 64 -23.91 9.51 -0.57
C LEU A 64 -23.17 8.46 0.25
N ALA A 65 -23.15 7.23 -0.24
CA ALA A 65 -22.33 6.16 0.28
C ALA A 65 -21.19 5.88 -0.70
N ILE A 66 -19.95 6.11 -0.30
CA ILE A 66 -18.78 5.80 -1.12
C ILE A 66 -18.43 4.33 -0.86
N LEU A 67 -18.54 3.50 -1.90
CA LEU A 67 -18.33 2.05 -1.81
C LEU A 67 -16.91 1.66 -2.27
N LYS A 68 -16.40 2.35 -3.29
CA LYS A 68 -15.05 2.20 -3.85
C LYS A 68 -14.39 3.59 -3.87
N PRO A 69 -13.70 3.99 -2.79
CA PRO A 69 -13.14 5.34 -2.65
C PRO A 69 -12.26 5.76 -3.80
N LEU A 70 -11.41 4.86 -4.31
CA LEU A 70 -10.50 5.15 -5.43
C LEU A 70 -11.25 5.41 -6.74
N ALA A 71 -12.15 4.50 -7.14
CA ALA A 71 -12.98 4.68 -8.32
C ALA A 71 -13.79 6.00 -8.28
N PHE A 72 -14.35 6.30 -7.11
CA PHE A 72 -15.12 7.52 -6.92
C PHE A 72 -14.24 8.77 -6.95
N ALA A 73 -13.07 8.73 -6.32
CA ALA A 73 -12.09 9.82 -6.40
C ALA A 73 -11.62 10.08 -7.83
N PHE A 74 -11.29 9.03 -8.60
CA PHE A 74 -10.92 9.17 -10.01
C PHE A 74 -12.05 9.78 -10.84
N PHE A 75 -13.28 9.35 -10.59
CA PHE A 75 -14.44 9.94 -11.23
C PHE A 75 -14.58 11.43 -10.91
N LEU A 76 -14.45 11.84 -9.64
CA LEU A 76 -14.52 13.26 -9.27
C LEU A 76 -13.44 14.09 -9.97
N LYS A 77 -12.21 13.56 -10.04
CA LYS A 77 -11.09 14.18 -10.76
C LYS A 77 -11.38 14.34 -12.25
N HIS A 78 -11.82 13.27 -12.92
CA HIS A 78 -12.19 13.32 -14.33
C HIS A 78 -13.36 14.30 -14.58
N GLN A 79 -14.25 14.46 -13.61
CA GLN A 79 -15.36 15.41 -13.71
C GLN A 79 -14.97 16.83 -13.31
N ASN A 80 -13.73 17.13 -12.93
CA ASN A 80 -13.29 18.43 -12.41
C ASN A 80 -14.21 18.94 -11.29
N ILE A 81 -14.57 18.06 -10.35
CA ILE A 81 -15.39 18.39 -9.19
C ILE A 81 -14.43 18.61 -8.02
N ALA A 82 -14.03 19.85 -7.81
CA ALA A 82 -13.36 20.24 -6.57
C ALA A 82 -14.43 20.37 -5.48
N ALA A 83 -14.23 19.72 -4.33
CA ALA A 83 -15.04 19.96 -3.14
C ALA A 83 -14.68 21.34 -2.59
N ASP A 84 -15.26 22.38 -3.20
CA ASP A 84 -15.12 23.74 -2.72
C ASP A 84 -15.84 23.82 -1.37
N GLN A 85 -15.08 24.17 -0.33
CA GLN A 85 -15.50 24.36 1.06
C GLN A 85 -15.80 23.08 1.87
N GLY A 86 -14.76 22.56 2.55
CA GLY A 86 -14.94 21.87 3.83
C GLY A 86 -14.61 20.38 3.93
N MET A 87 -13.84 19.81 3.01
CA MET A 87 -13.33 18.44 3.14
C MET A 87 -11.80 18.40 3.08
N SER A 88 -11.16 18.54 4.23
CA SER A 88 -9.69 18.53 4.37
C SER A 88 -9.07 17.13 4.52
N GLU A 89 -9.77 16.04 4.20
CA GLU A 89 -9.23 14.67 4.39
C GLU A 89 -9.57 13.68 3.27
N MET A 90 -10.28 14.10 2.21
CA MET A 90 -10.16 13.43 0.90
C MET A 90 -9.02 14.13 0.16
N GLU A 91 -7.81 13.98 0.69
CA GLU A 91 -6.60 14.49 0.06
C GLU A 91 -6.51 13.95 -1.36
N PHE A 92 -6.12 14.84 -2.26
CA PHE A 92 -5.97 14.66 -3.68
C PHE A 92 -5.31 13.32 -4.01
N PHE A 93 -6.08 12.36 -4.52
CA PHE A 93 -5.47 11.16 -5.08
C PHE A 93 -4.83 11.50 -6.44
N GLU A 94 -3.53 11.78 -6.41
CA GLU A 94 -2.71 12.16 -7.56
C GLU A 94 -2.39 10.94 -8.42
N THR A 95 -1.66 11.13 -9.53
CA THR A 95 -1.14 10.00 -10.33
C THR A 95 -0.37 9.00 -9.44
N GLU A 96 0.28 9.51 -8.40
CA GLU A 96 1.02 8.72 -7.42
C GLU A 96 0.14 7.71 -6.67
N ASP A 97 -1.09 8.06 -6.28
CA ASP A 97 -1.96 7.14 -5.53
C ASP A 97 -2.51 6.02 -6.40
N ARG A 98 -2.71 6.30 -7.68
CA ARG A 98 -3.03 5.26 -8.67
C ARG A 98 -1.88 4.29 -8.84
N GLN A 99 -0.66 4.81 -8.90
CA GLN A 99 0.53 3.96 -8.98
C GLN A 99 0.72 3.14 -7.71
N LYS A 100 0.54 3.72 -6.52
CA LYS A 100 0.56 2.99 -5.24
C LYS A 100 -0.49 1.89 -5.20
N TYR A 101 -1.70 2.15 -5.70
CA TYR A 101 -2.74 1.12 -5.82
C TYR A 101 -2.33 -0.03 -6.75
N LEU A 102 -1.80 0.28 -7.95
CA LEU A 102 -1.33 -0.74 -8.89
C LEU A 102 -0.18 -1.56 -8.30
N LEU A 103 0.76 -0.90 -7.60
CA LEU A 103 1.88 -1.53 -6.91
C LEU A 103 1.41 -2.43 -5.76
N ASN A 104 0.40 -2.01 -5.00
CA ASN A 104 -0.21 -2.84 -3.95
C ASN A 104 -0.75 -4.16 -4.55
N LYS A 105 -1.55 -4.08 -5.62
CA LYS A 105 -2.05 -5.30 -6.31
C LYS A 105 -0.92 -6.20 -6.81
N LEU A 106 0.08 -5.62 -7.46
CA LEU A 106 1.17 -6.35 -8.10
C LEU A 106 2.21 -6.94 -7.13
N LEU A 107 2.40 -6.36 -5.94
CA LEU A 107 3.49 -6.72 -5.03
C LEU A 107 3.03 -7.24 -3.67
N LEU A 108 1.94 -6.68 -3.14
CA LEU A 108 1.45 -7.01 -1.81
C LEU A 108 0.26 -7.97 -1.83
N GLU A 109 -0.55 -7.95 -2.90
CA GLU A 109 -1.58 -8.97 -3.14
C GLU A 109 -1.06 -10.09 -4.06
N ASP A 110 0.12 -9.88 -4.68
CA ASP A 110 0.74 -10.74 -5.73
C ASP A 110 -0.28 -11.21 -6.78
N GLU A 111 -1.24 -10.33 -7.10
CA GLU A 111 -2.34 -10.62 -8.01
C GLU A 111 -1.92 -10.33 -9.44
N ALA A 112 -2.23 -11.26 -10.35
CA ALA A 112 -2.07 -11.01 -11.76
C ALA A 112 -3.20 -10.10 -12.25
N ILE A 113 -2.83 -8.89 -12.70
CA ILE A 113 -3.80 -7.86 -13.09
C ILE A 113 -4.04 -7.82 -14.60
N PHE A 114 -5.27 -7.52 -15.00
CA PHE A 114 -5.65 -7.37 -16.41
C PHE A 114 -5.97 -5.93 -16.76
N MET A 115 -5.52 -5.48 -17.95
CA MET A 115 -5.75 -4.11 -18.43
C MET A 115 -7.24 -3.74 -18.43
N ASP A 116 -8.09 -4.59 -19.00
CA ASP A 116 -9.51 -4.28 -19.18
C ASP A 116 -10.26 -4.23 -17.82
N GLU A 117 -9.82 -5.02 -16.84
CA GLU A 117 -10.35 -5.00 -15.48
C GLU A 117 -9.94 -3.71 -14.77
N LEU A 118 -8.67 -3.31 -14.87
CA LEU A 118 -8.17 -2.08 -14.26
C LEU A 118 -8.74 -0.82 -14.91
N GLU A 119 -8.93 -0.79 -16.23
CA GLU A 119 -9.62 0.30 -16.92
C GLU A 119 -11.04 0.47 -16.36
N SER A 120 -11.75 -0.66 -16.15
CA SER A 120 -13.10 -0.69 -15.60
C SER A 120 -13.15 -0.34 -14.11
N GLU A 121 -12.15 -0.75 -13.33
CA GLU A 121 -12.08 -0.51 -11.90
C GLU A 121 -11.65 0.92 -11.56
N LEU A 122 -10.67 1.45 -12.29
CA LEU A 122 -10.10 2.77 -12.07
C LEU A 122 -10.77 3.87 -12.91
N PHE A 123 -11.67 3.50 -13.84
CA PHE A 123 -12.40 4.42 -14.73
C PHE A 123 -11.47 5.31 -15.56
N ILE A 124 -10.40 4.74 -16.10
CA ILE A 124 -9.41 5.46 -16.92
C ILE A 124 -9.27 4.84 -18.30
N SER A 125 -8.76 5.61 -19.24
CA SER A 125 -8.44 5.08 -20.56
C SER A 125 -7.23 4.15 -20.52
N ARG A 126 -7.19 3.21 -21.46
CA ARG A 126 -6.01 2.38 -21.74
C ARG A 126 -4.72 3.19 -21.86
N SER A 127 -4.77 4.38 -22.47
CA SER A 127 -3.61 5.26 -22.63
C SER A 127 -3.10 5.81 -21.29
N SER A 128 -3.99 6.23 -20.39
CA SER A 128 -3.62 6.69 -19.04
C SER A 128 -3.01 5.55 -18.24
N LEU A 129 -3.65 4.38 -18.23
CA LEU A 129 -3.14 3.21 -17.52
C LEU A 129 -1.77 2.77 -18.06
N SER A 130 -1.57 2.85 -19.37
CA SER A 130 -0.28 2.54 -20.00
C SER A 130 0.81 3.51 -19.57
N ASN A 131 0.50 4.80 -19.42
CA ASN A 131 1.46 5.78 -18.92
C ASN A 131 1.85 5.46 -17.47
N ASP A 132 0.89 5.14 -16.61
CA ASP A 132 1.18 4.76 -15.23
C ASP A 132 2.06 3.53 -15.13
N LEU A 133 1.77 2.51 -15.94
CA LEU A 133 2.58 1.29 -15.99
C LEU A 133 3.99 1.57 -16.50
N ASN A 134 4.17 2.50 -17.44
CA ASN A 134 5.50 2.88 -17.91
C ASN A 134 6.29 3.64 -16.84
N GLU A 135 5.63 4.52 -16.08
CA GLU A 135 6.26 5.19 -14.93
C GLU A 135 6.62 4.19 -13.82
N ILE A 136 5.74 3.21 -13.54
CA ILE A 136 6.05 2.13 -12.60
C ILE A 136 7.24 1.31 -13.08
N LYS A 137 7.29 0.93 -14.37
CA LYS A 137 8.44 0.19 -14.94
C LYS A 137 9.75 0.93 -14.68
N ALA A 138 9.79 2.24 -14.91
CA ALA A 138 10.98 3.05 -14.66
C ALA A 138 11.36 3.11 -13.16
N LYS A 139 10.38 3.07 -12.25
CA LYS A 139 10.62 3.07 -10.80
C LYS A 139 11.16 1.73 -10.28
N ILE A 140 10.75 0.61 -10.86
CA ILE A 140 11.13 -0.73 -10.38
C ILE A 140 12.42 -1.25 -11.04
N GLU A 141 12.79 -0.73 -12.20
CA GLU A 141 13.98 -1.15 -12.96
C GLU A 141 15.29 -1.05 -12.14
N PRO A 142 15.55 0.02 -11.36
CA PRO A 142 16.74 0.10 -10.50
C PRO A 142 16.85 -1.00 -9.43
N TYR A 143 15.73 -1.64 -9.09
CA TYR A 143 15.68 -2.77 -8.14
C TYR A 143 15.84 -4.12 -8.87
N ALA A 144 16.20 -4.13 -10.15
CA ALA A 144 16.22 -5.33 -11.00
C ALA A 144 14.87 -6.08 -11.02
N LEU A 145 13.77 -5.33 -10.95
CA LEU A 145 12.40 -5.82 -11.10
C LEU A 145 11.85 -5.46 -12.47
N LYS A 146 10.94 -6.28 -12.99
CA LYS A 146 10.29 -6.03 -14.29
C LYS A 146 8.82 -6.41 -14.28
N ILE A 147 7.99 -5.59 -14.93
CA ILE A 147 6.60 -5.95 -15.22
C ILE A 147 6.58 -6.86 -16.44
N CYS A 148 6.12 -8.09 -16.24
CA CYS A 148 5.86 -9.06 -17.29
C CYS A 148 4.37 -9.08 -17.64
N SER A 149 4.04 -9.51 -18.86
CA SER A 149 2.66 -9.68 -19.30
C SER A 149 2.54 -10.90 -20.20
N LYS A 150 1.51 -11.70 -19.99
CA LYS A 150 1.16 -12.83 -20.88
C LYS A 150 -0.34 -12.83 -21.17
N PRO A 151 -0.75 -13.13 -22.43
CA PRO A 151 -2.16 -13.29 -22.76
C PRO A 151 -2.84 -14.29 -21.82
N ARG A 152 -4.03 -13.93 -21.31
CA ARG A 152 -4.85 -14.73 -20.36
C ARG A 152 -4.24 -14.98 -18.99
N GLN A 153 -3.00 -14.56 -18.75
CA GLN A 153 -2.35 -14.67 -17.44
C GLN A 153 -2.26 -13.31 -16.72
N GLY A 154 -2.39 -12.20 -17.45
CA GLY A 154 -2.36 -10.85 -16.86
C GLY A 154 -0.95 -10.29 -16.82
N MET A 155 -0.74 -9.30 -15.96
CA MET A 155 0.54 -8.66 -15.68
C MET A 155 0.96 -8.95 -14.24
N TRP A 156 2.25 -9.18 -14.03
CA TRP A 156 2.85 -9.41 -12.71
C TRP A 156 4.25 -8.82 -12.66
N ILE A 157 4.82 -8.70 -11.46
CA ILE A 157 6.21 -8.28 -11.28
C ILE A 157 7.10 -9.51 -11.09
N GLU A 158 8.13 -9.62 -11.92
CA GLU A 158 9.17 -10.64 -11.85
C GLU A 158 10.48 -10.03 -11.31
N GLY A 159 11.19 -10.79 -10.48
CA GLY A 159 12.42 -10.40 -9.80
C GLY A 159 12.63 -11.21 -8.52
N SER A 160 13.78 -11.06 -7.86
CA SER A 160 14.04 -11.76 -6.60
C SER A 160 13.09 -11.26 -5.49
N GLU A 161 12.73 -12.16 -4.58
CA GLU A 161 11.86 -11.79 -3.45
C GLU A 161 12.51 -10.72 -2.56
N GLN A 162 13.83 -10.76 -2.42
CA GLN A 162 14.61 -9.72 -1.74
C GLN A 162 14.39 -8.34 -2.36
N ASN A 163 14.48 -8.25 -3.70
CA ASN A 163 14.33 -6.98 -4.41
C ASN A 163 12.88 -6.47 -4.38
N LYS A 164 11.89 -7.39 -4.44
CA LYS A 164 10.48 -7.04 -4.25
C LYS A 164 10.26 -6.42 -2.88
N ARG A 165 10.76 -7.07 -1.81
CA ARG A 165 10.65 -6.56 -0.43
C ARG A 165 11.38 -5.24 -0.25
N HIS A 166 12.55 -5.06 -0.86
CA HIS A 166 13.28 -3.79 -0.83
C HIS A 166 12.46 -2.66 -1.48
N PHE A 167 11.96 -2.87 -2.70
CA PHE A 167 11.13 -1.88 -3.38
C PHE A 167 9.83 -1.56 -2.61
N ILE A 168 9.20 -2.59 -2.03
CA ILE A 168 8.02 -2.41 -1.17
C ILE A 168 8.38 -1.49 0.00
N MET A 169 9.47 -1.78 0.71
CA MET A 169 9.92 -0.99 1.86
C MET A 169 10.22 0.46 1.47
N ASP A 170 10.94 0.71 0.38
CA ASP A 170 11.28 2.07 -0.02
C ASP A 170 10.05 2.86 -0.48
N THR A 171 9.18 2.23 -1.26
CA THR A 171 8.03 2.89 -1.87
C THR A 171 6.92 3.19 -0.87
N PHE A 172 6.69 2.30 0.08
CA PHE A 172 5.57 2.41 1.02
C PHE A 172 6.01 2.75 2.45
N PHE A 173 7.30 2.60 2.79
CA PHE A 173 7.81 2.65 4.18
C PHE A 173 9.05 3.57 4.34
N GLY A 174 9.41 4.38 3.35
CA GLY A 174 10.51 5.37 3.41
C GLY A 174 10.31 6.52 4.43
N ASP A 175 11.26 7.47 4.45
CA ASP A 175 11.63 8.44 5.51
C ASP A 175 10.53 9.13 6.37
N GLN A 176 9.25 9.14 5.99
CA GLN A 176 8.17 9.72 6.81
C GLN A 176 6.89 8.86 6.89
N ALA A 177 6.94 7.60 6.42
CA ALA A 177 5.76 6.74 6.31
C ALA A 177 5.48 5.87 7.54
N ALA A 178 6.38 5.79 8.52
CA ALA A 178 6.20 4.89 9.68
C ALA A 178 4.88 5.12 10.45
N ASN A 179 4.41 6.37 10.54
CA ASN A 179 3.11 6.70 11.14
C ASN A 179 1.93 6.38 10.20
N SER A 180 2.00 6.82 8.94
CA SER A 180 0.96 6.59 7.93
C SER A 180 0.74 5.11 7.61
N LEU A 181 1.77 4.28 7.82
CA LEU A 181 1.77 2.86 7.57
C LEU A 181 1.28 2.03 8.76
N LYS A 182 1.58 2.41 10.01
CA LYS A 182 0.89 1.82 11.16
C LYS A 182 -0.63 1.96 10.95
N ASP A 183 -1.07 3.15 10.53
CA ASP A 183 -2.47 3.40 10.24
C ASP A 183 -2.94 2.64 8.99
N TYR A 184 -2.18 2.60 7.90
CA TYR A 184 -2.56 1.85 6.71
C TYR A 184 -2.64 0.33 6.96
N LEU A 185 -1.66 -0.28 7.61
CA LEU A 185 -1.55 -1.73 7.79
C LEU A 185 -2.43 -2.26 8.94
N VAL A 186 -2.63 -1.46 10.01
CA VAL A 186 -3.62 -1.79 11.05
C VAL A 186 -5.04 -1.64 10.51
N ASN A 187 -5.34 -0.61 9.71
CA ASN A 187 -6.68 -0.41 9.16
C ASN A 187 -6.98 -1.24 7.90
N SER A 188 -5.97 -1.71 7.16
CA SER A 188 -6.14 -2.57 5.98
C SER A 188 -6.21 -4.05 6.30
N HIS A 189 -6.25 -4.44 7.59
CA HIS A 189 -6.27 -5.84 8.02
C HIS A 189 -5.04 -6.66 7.60
N PHE A 190 -3.99 -6.00 7.10
CA PHE A 190 -2.79 -6.62 6.58
C PHE A 190 -2.05 -7.45 7.65
N PHE A 191 -2.18 -7.06 8.93
CA PHE A 191 -1.61 -7.76 10.07
C PHE A 191 -2.61 -8.61 10.85
N ASN A 192 -3.77 -8.97 10.29
CA ASN A 192 -4.73 -9.81 11.03
C ASN A 192 -4.16 -11.16 11.48
N GLU A 193 -3.04 -11.58 10.89
CA GLU A 193 -2.34 -12.83 11.21
C GLU A 193 -1.50 -12.75 12.50
N PHE A 194 -1.13 -11.55 12.97
CA PHE A 194 -0.32 -11.38 14.19
C PHE A 194 -0.45 -9.98 14.80
N ASN A 195 -0.29 -9.87 16.13
CA ASN A 195 -0.28 -8.57 16.79
C ASN A 195 1.06 -7.85 16.55
N PHE A 196 1.04 -6.71 15.86
CA PHE A 196 2.24 -5.90 15.60
C PHE A 196 2.98 -5.47 16.88
N GLU A 197 2.26 -5.21 17.97
CA GLU A 197 2.87 -4.89 19.26
C GLU A 197 3.62 -6.08 19.84
N GLU A 198 3.13 -7.30 19.62
CA GLU A 198 3.81 -8.53 20.05
C GLU A 198 5.12 -8.74 19.28
N VAL A 199 5.15 -8.43 17.98
CA VAL A 199 6.38 -8.45 17.17
C VAL A 199 7.42 -7.48 17.73
N LEU A 200 7.01 -6.25 18.02
CA LEU A 200 7.88 -5.23 18.60
C LEU A 200 8.45 -5.69 19.96
N ILE A 201 7.62 -6.26 20.83
CA ILE A 201 8.05 -6.78 22.13
C ILE A 201 9.09 -7.89 21.96
N ILE A 202 8.86 -8.84 21.05
CA ILE A 202 9.82 -9.93 20.78
C ILE A 202 11.16 -9.36 20.31
N ILE A 203 11.14 -8.42 19.35
CA ILE A 203 12.36 -7.77 18.86
C ILE A 203 13.10 -7.05 19.99
N LEU A 204 12.38 -6.27 20.81
CA LEU A 204 12.94 -5.51 21.92
C LEU A 204 13.62 -6.41 22.95
N ASP A 205 12.97 -7.52 23.33
CA ASP A 205 13.49 -8.47 24.29
C ASP A 205 14.81 -9.08 23.79
N GLU A 206 14.83 -9.58 22.55
CA GLU A 206 16.01 -10.28 22.00
C GLU A 206 17.20 -9.34 21.78
N ILE A 207 16.95 -8.10 21.34
CA ILE A 207 17.98 -7.07 21.19
C ILE A 207 18.58 -6.72 22.56
N ARG A 208 17.73 -6.55 23.59
CA ARG A 208 18.16 -6.22 24.96
C ARG A 208 18.95 -7.35 25.60
N GLU A 209 18.48 -8.59 25.49
CA GLU A 209 19.18 -9.76 26.01
C GLU A 209 20.59 -9.90 25.43
N ALA A 210 20.75 -9.57 24.15
CA ALA A 210 22.03 -9.62 23.46
C ALA A 210 22.92 -8.37 23.69
N ASN A 211 22.43 -7.37 24.43
CA ASN A 211 23.08 -6.06 24.60
C ASN A 211 23.46 -5.39 23.26
N LEU A 212 22.63 -5.57 22.22
CA LEU A 212 22.81 -4.88 20.95
C LEU A 212 22.35 -3.42 21.08
N LYS A 213 23.14 -2.50 20.53
CA LYS A 213 22.83 -1.08 20.52
C LYS A 213 22.08 -0.72 19.25
N VAL A 214 20.77 -0.63 19.34
CA VAL A 214 19.87 -0.35 18.22
C VAL A 214 18.97 0.83 18.60
N SER A 215 18.75 1.77 17.68
CA SER A 215 17.84 2.91 17.94
C SER A 215 16.37 2.49 17.82
N ASP A 216 15.46 3.25 18.44
CA ASP A 216 14.02 3.00 18.36
C ASP A 216 13.51 2.99 16.91
N PHE A 217 14.04 3.88 16.07
CA PHE A 217 13.73 3.92 14.64
C PHE A 217 14.12 2.62 13.93
N ILE A 218 15.30 2.09 14.21
CA ILE A 218 15.76 0.84 13.61
C ILE A 218 14.91 -0.33 14.09
N MET A 219 14.52 -0.36 15.37
CA MET A 219 13.64 -1.40 15.90
C MET A 219 12.26 -1.39 15.26
N GLN A 220 11.69 -0.21 15.04
CA GLN A 220 10.42 -0.06 14.31
C GLN A 220 10.56 -0.55 12.86
N ASN A 221 11.63 -0.16 12.16
CA ASN A 221 11.88 -0.64 10.81
C ASN A 221 12.08 -2.15 10.75
N LEU A 222 12.77 -2.74 11.73
CA LEU A 222 12.93 -4.19 11.81
C LEU A 222 11.59 -4.90 11.98
N ALA A 223 10.70 -4.35 12.81
CA ALA A 223 9.35 -4.88 12.98
C ALA A 223 8.55 -4.81 11.67
N LEU A 224 8.70 -3.73 10.89
CA LEU A 224 8.07 -3.60 9.58
C LEU A 224 8.60 -4.64 8.57
N HIS A 225 9.92 -4.83 8.49
CA HIS A 225 10.51 -5.85 7.63
C HIS A 225 10.04 -7.26 8.03
N LEU A 226 10.03 -7.58 9.31
CA LEU A 226 9.59 -8.88 9.80
C LEU A 226 8.10 -9.12 9.56
N ALA A 227 7.30 -8.07 9.71
CA ALA A 227 5.88 -8.11 9.43
C ALA A 227 5.59 -8.36 7.94
N LEU A 228 6.33 -7.70 7.05
CA LEU A 228 6.29 -7.98 5.61
C LEU A 228 6.75 -9.41 5.29
N THR A 229 7.85 -9.88 5.91
CA THR A 229 8.35 -11.25 5.76
C THR A 229 7.28 -12.27 6.10
N ILE A 230 6.58 -12.13 7.23
CA ILE A 230 5.53 -13.06 7.66
C ILE A 230 4.43 -13.17 6.62
N LYS A 231 3.92 -12.02 6.15
CA LYS A 231 2.88 -11.98 5.11
C LYS A 231 3.36 -12.67 3.84
N ARG A 232 4.56 -12.34 3.35
CA ARG A 232 5.10 -12.91 2.10
C ARG A 232 5.28 -14.42 2.21
N ILE A 233 5.71 -14.94 3.37
CA ILE A 233 5.78 -16.40 3.59
C ILE A 233 4.38 -17.02 3.57
N ASN A 234 3.39 -16.41 4.22
CA ASN A 234 2.00 -16.92 4.26
C ASN A 234 1.34 -16.93 2.87
N GLU A 235 1.69 -15.98 2.01
CA GLU A 235 1.26 -15.92 0.62
C GLU A 235 2.01 -16.90 -0.30
N GLY A 236 3.01 -17.63 0.23
CA GLY A 236 3.78 -18.62 -0.52
C GLY A 236 5.00 -18.04 -1.26
N PHE A 237 5.47 -16.86 -0.84
CA PHE A 237 6.64 -16.16 -1.38
C PHE A 237 7.77 -16.00 -0.35
N PRO A 238 8.30 -17.11 0.22
CA PRO A 238 9.48 -17.03 1.05
C PRO A 238 10.73 -16.71 0.21
N ILE A 239 11.76 -16.17 0.85
CA ILE A 239 13.10 -16.20 0.28
C ILE A 239 13.60 -17.65 0.39
N GLU A 240 13.78 -18.32 -0.75
CA GLU A 240 14.23 -19.72 -0.79
C GLU A 240 15.76 -19.85 -0.65
N ALA A 241 16.49 -18.93 -1.26
CA ALA A 241 17.94 -18.88 -1.23
C ALA A 241 18.39 -17.43 -1.11
N LEU A 242 19.39 -17.22 -0.26
CA LEU A 242 20.05 -15.94 -0.09
C LEU A 242 21.54 -16.23 0.00
N ASP A 243 22.34 -15.48 -0.76
CA ASP A 243 23.78 -15.53 -0.59
C ASP A 243 24.13 -14.94 0.79
N PHE A 244 24.79 -15.74 1.61
CA PHE A 244 25.05 -15.40 3.00
C PHE A 244 26.44 -15.86 3.40
N SER A 245 27.26 -14.90 3.84
CA SER A 245 28.62 -15.19 4.30
C SER A 245 28.59 -16.03 5.58
N GLU A 246 29.27 -17.17 5.56
CA GLU A 246 29.42 -18.05 6.73
C GLU A 246 30.03 -17.31 7.94
N GLU A 247 30.85 -16.28 7.69
CA GLU A 247 31.44 -15.44 8.73
C GLU A 247 30.40 -14.66 9.56
N LEU A 248 29.19 -14.47 9.02
CA LEU A 248 28.09 -13.81 9.71
C LEU A 248 27.37 -14.74 10.69
N VAL A 249 27.50 -16.06 10.57
CA VAL A 249 26.82 -17.03 11.45
C VAL A 249 27.28 -16.89 12.92
N ASP A 250 28.55 -16.57 13.12
CA ASP A 250 29.15 -16.39 14.45
C ASP A 250 28.89 -15.00 15.05
N ARG A 251 28.27 -14.08 14.29
CA ARG A 251 27.93 -12.73 14.75
C ARG A 251 26.78 -12.77 15.75
N ARG A 252 26.76 -11.78 16.65
CA ARG A 252 25.68 -11.64 17.65
C ARG A 252 24.33 -11.38 16.98
N GLU A 253 24.36 -10.61 15.90
CA GLU A 253 23.21 -10.26 15.08
C GLU A 253 22.51 -11.49 14.51
N TYR A 254 23.26 -12.48 14.02
CA TYR A 254 22.69 -13.74 13.54
C TYR A 254 22.00 -14.50 14.66
N GLN A 255 22.63 -14.60 15.84
CA GLN A 255 22.04 -15.28 16.99
C GLN A 255 20.75 -14.59 17.45
N VAL A 256 20.70 -13.25 17.40
CA VAL A 256 19.49 -12.48 17.70
C VAL A 256 18.41 -12.71 16.65
N ALA A 257 18.73 -12.63 15.36
CA ALA A 257 17.78 -12.92 14.27
C ALA A 257 17.16 -14.31 14.44
N LYS A 258 17.99 -15.31 14.73
CA LYS A 258 17.56 -16.69 14.95
C LYS A 258 16.58 -16.82 16.12
N LYS A 259 16.86 -16.17 17.26
CA LYS A 259 15.95 -16.19 18.42
C LYS A 259 14.64 -15.46 18.14
N ILE A 260 14.68 -14.31 17.46
CA ILE A 260 13.48 -13.57 17.03
C ILE A 260 12.61 -14.49 16.16
N VAL A 261 13.18 -15.09 15.12
CA VAL A 261 12.45 -16.00 14.21
C VAL A 261 11.88 -17.21 14.96
N GLN A 262 12.62 -17.79 15.90
CA GLN A 262 12.11 -18.91 16.73
C GLN A 262 10.90 -18.53 17.58
N ARG A 263 10.90 -17.33 18.18
CA ARG A 263 9.74 -16.82 18.92
C ARG A 263 8.57 -16.50 17.99
N MET A 264 8.85 -15.88 16.84
CA MET A 264 7.84 -15.60 15.83
C MET A 264 7.15 -16.86 15.33
N ASN A 265 7.90 -17.91 15.00
CA ASN A 265 7.34 -19.18 14.55
C ASN A 265 6.35 -19.77 15.58
N ARG A 266 6.58 -19.58 16.89
CA ARG A 266 5.63 -20.03 17.93
C ARG A 266 4.34 -19.21 17.96
N VAL A 267 4.43 -17.91 17.72
CA VAL A 267 3.29 -16.98 17.74
C VAL A 267 2.46 -17.11 16.46
N THR A 268 3.12 -17.08 15.30
CA THR A 268 2.46 -17.02 13.99
C THR A 268 2.18 -18.40 13.41
N LYS A 269 2.86 -19.46 13.90
CA LYS A 269 2.86 -20.82 13.33
C LYS A 269 3.34 -20.90 11.88
N VAL A 270 4.10 -19.89 11.45
CA VAL A 270 4.65 -19.80 10.10
C VAL A 270 6.03 -20.46 10.07
N PRO A 271 6.30 -21.41 9.16
CA PRO A 271 7.61 -22.01 9.02
C PRO A 271 8.54 -21.07 8.25
N PHE A 272 9.50 -20.46 8.95
CA PHE A 272 10.53 -19.62 8.31
C PHE A 272 11.65 -20.50 7.73
N PRO A 273 11.95 -20.40 6.43
CA PRO A 273 13.17 -20.97 5.87
C PRO A 273 14.42 -20.33 6.46
N GLU A 274 15.56 -21.03 6.38
CA GLU A 274 16.83 -20.53 6.90
C GLU A 274 17.27 -19.22 6.23
N ALA A 275 17.00 -19.06 4.93
CA ALA A 275 17.27 -17.83 4.20
C ALA A 275 16.53 -16.59 4.75
N GLU A 276 15.41 -16.76 5.45
CA GLU A 276 14.72 -15.65 6.13
C GLU A 276 15.47 -15.20 7.40
N ILE A 277 16.15 -16.13 8.08
CA ILE A 277 17.04 -15.81 9.21
C ILE A 277 18.25 -15.03 8.67
N HIS A 278 18.81 -15.45 7.54
CA HIS A 278 19.89 -14.73 6.86
C HIS A 278 19.47 -13.32 6.48
N TYR A 279 18.30 -13.18 5.87
CA TYR A 279 17.74 -11.89 5.48
C TYR A 279 17.56 -10.94 6.68
N LEU A 280 16.98 -11.43 7.78
CA LEU A 280 16.83 -10.65 9.02
C LEU A 280 18.19 -10.29 9.63
N THR A 281 19.17 -11.19 9.54
CA THR A 281 20.54 -10.94 10.03
C THR A 281 21.17 -9.77 9.29
N LEU A 282 21.06 -9.71 7.96
CA LEU A 282 21.60 -8.59 7.17
C LEU A 282 20.98 -7.25 7.60
N HIS A 283 19.68 -7.23 7.87
CA HIS A 283 18.99 -6.03 8.38
C HIS A 283 19.48 -5.59 9.76
N LEU A 284 19.79 -6.54 10.63
CA LEU A 284 20.35 -6.26 11.95
C LEU A 284 21.79 -5.75 11.83
N VAL A 285 22.65 -6.38 11.03
CA VAL A 285 24.06 -5.97 10.86
C VAL A 285 24.17 -4.57 10.27
N ALA A 286 23.41 -4.28 9.21
CA ALA A 286 23.44 -2.98 8.56
C ALA A 286 22.98 -1.84 9.50
N LYS A 287 22.12 -2.15 10.47
CA LYS A 287 21.47 -1.15 11.32
C LYS A 287 21.93 -1.19 12.80
N SER A 288 22.77 -2.15 13.21
CA SER A 288 23.32 -2.24 14.58
C SER A 288 24.63 -1.45 14.78
N ASN A 289 25.30 -1.02 13.70
CA ASN A 289 26.55 -0.27 13.76
C ASN A 289 26.31 1.25 13.70
N PRO A 290 26.53 2.01 14.80
CA PRO A 290 26.36 3.46 14.83
C PRO A 290 27.61 4.23 14.35
N ILE A 291 28.64 3.54 13.82
CA ILE A 291 29.92 4.11 13.40
C ILE A 291 30.17 3.79 11.93
N GLU A 292 29.26 4.24 11.09
CA GLU A 292 29.55 4.88 9.82
C GLU A 292 28.20 5.46 9.39
N LYS A 293 28.20 6.70 8.87
CA LYS A 293 27.07 7.17 8.10
C LYS A 293 27.01 6.29 6.86
N ILE A 294 26.38 5.14 6.98
CA ILE A 294 26.02 4.29 5.87
C ILE A 294 24.88 5.04 5.19
N ASN A 295 25.26 5.92 4.25
CA ASN A 295 24.42 6.25 3.11
C ASN A 295 23.86 4.91 2.58
N ASP A 296 22.65 4.91 2.03
CA ASP A 296 22.12 3.76 1.29
C ASP A 296 23.10 3.22 0.22
N GLU A 297 24.13 4.00 -0.16
CA GLU A 297 25.34 3.57 -0.89
C GLU A 297 26.10 2.39 -0.27
N LEU A 298 26.23 2.23 1.06
CA LEU A 298 26.99 1.08 1.61
C LEU A 298 26.17 -0.21 1.57
N LEU A 299 24.84 -0.11 1.71
CA LEU A 299 23.91 -1.20 1.40
C LEU A 299 24.00 -1.54 -0.10
N TYR A 300 24.10 -0.53 -0.95
CA TYR A 300 24.35 -0.67 -2.38
C TYR A 300 25.70 -1.32 -2.68
N GLU A 301 26.78 -0.97 -1.98
CA GLU A 301 28.13 -1.52 -2.18
C GLU A 301 28.23 -2.96 -1.66
N GLU A 302 27.60 -3.29 -0.53
CA GLU A 302 27.56 -4.66 -0.02
C GLU A 302 26.67 -5.55 -0.88
N LEU A 303 25.49 -5.08 -1.30
CA LEU A 303 24.64 -5.80 -2.26
C LEU A 303 25.31 -5.90 -3.64
N ALA A 304 25.99 -4.85 -4.12
CA ALA A 304 26.72 -4.87 -5.39
C ALA A 304 27.94 -5.79 -5.33
N ARG A 305 28.67 -5.86 -4.21
CA ARG A 305 29.78 -6.82 -4.03
C ARG A 305 29.31 -8.27 -4.04
N VAL A 306 28.16 -8.54 -3.43
CA VAL A 306 27.53 -9.86 -3.47
C VAL A 306 27.09 -10.20 -4.91
N ILE A 307 26.57 -9.22 -5.66
CA ILE A 307 26.17 -9.41 -7.07
C ILE A 307 27.39 -9.57 -8.02
N GLU A 308 28.49 -8.84 -7.81
CA GLU A 308 29.72 -8.94 -8.63
C GLU A 308 30.47 -10.26 -8.42
N GLN A 309 30.32 -10.92 -7.27
CA GLN A 309 30.90 -12.25 -7.01
C GLN A 309 30.09 -13.39 -7.66
N LEU A 310 28.90 -13.09 -8.20
CA LEU A 310 27.99 -14.05 -8.85
C LEU A 310 27.98 -13.97 -10.40
N ALA A 311 28.88 -13.17 -11.01
CA ALA A 311 29.10 -13.09 -12.46
C ALA A 311 30.41 -13.78 -12.89
#